data_AF-G1SW28-F1
#
_entry.id   AF-G1SW28-F1
#
_cell.length_a   1.000
_cell.length_b   1.000
_cell.length_c   1.000
_cell.angle_alpha   90.00
_cell.angle_beta   90.00
_cell.angle_gamma   90.00
#
_symmetry.space_group_name_H-M   'P 1'
#
loop_
_entity.id
_entity.type
_entity.pdbx_description
1 polymer ?
#
loop_
_entity_poly.entity_id
_entity_poly.type
_entity_poly.pdbx_seq_one_letter_code
_entity_poly.pdbx_strand_id
1 'polypeptide(L)'
;MNCPAPVEVTYKNMRFLITHNPTNKEGIHVLDWPFEDGAPPANQIVDDWLNLVKIKFPEKPGCCIAVHCIAGLGRAPVLVAVALIEGGMKYEDAVQFIRQKWQGAFNRKQLLYLEKYRPKMRLCFKDSNGHRNNCCIQ
;
A
#
# COMPACT_ATOMS: atom_id res chain seq x y z
N MET A 1 -17.36 -6.42 20.85
CA MET A 1 -16.01 -6.13 20.34
C MET A 1 -16.18 -5.38 19.02
N ASN A 2 -15.91 -4.08 19.00
CA ASN A 2 -16.05 -3.26 17.79
C ASN A 2 -14.84 -3.49 16.89
N CYS A 3 -14.92 -4.46 15.98
CA CYS A 3 -13.96 -4.58 14.89
C CYS A 3 -14.17 -3.36 13.96
N PRO A 4 -13.12 -2.57 13.67
CA PRO A 4 -13.25 -1.48 12.70
C PRO A 4 -13.71 -2.02 11.35
N ALA A 5 -14.54 -1.25 10.64
CA ALA A 5 -14.98 -1.60 9.30
C ALA A 5 -13.75 -1.78 8.36
N PRO A 6 -13.82 -2.70 7.39
CA PRO A 6 -12.74 -2.86 6.42
C PRO A 6 -12.55 -1.56 5.64
N VAL A 7 -11.29 -1.16 5.43
CA VAL A 7 -10.94 0.12 4.81
C VAL A 7 -10.47 -0.14 3.38
N GLU A 8 -11.23 0.37 2.41
CA GLU A 8 -10.87 0.30 1.00
C GLU A 8 -10.01 1.51 0.59
N VAL A 9 -8.91 1.28 -0.11
CA VAL A 9 -8.00 2.31 -0.62
C VAL A 9 -7.81 2.10 -2.11
N THR A 10 -8.17 3.10 -2.92
CA THR A 10 -8.09 3.07 -4.38
C THR A 10 -7.17 4.18 -4.86
N TYR A 11 -6.23 3.85 -5.74
CA TYR A 11 -5.35 4.83 -6.37
C TYR A 11 -4.92 4.33 -7.76
N LYS A 12 -5.18 5.14 -8.79
CA LYS A 12 -5.01 4.74 -10.20
C LYS A 12 -5.77 3.42 -10.48
N ASN A 13 -5.09 2.41 -11.01
CA ASN A 13 -5.62 1.07 -11.26
C ASN A 13 -5.47 0.12 -10.04
N MET A 14 -4.92 0.59 -8.92
CA MET A 14 -4.71 -0.21 -7.73
C MET A 14 -5.88 -0.07 -6.76
N ARG A 15 -6.30 -1.20 -6.19
CA ARG A 15 -7.38 -1.28 -5.22
C ARG A 15 -7.00 -2.24 -4.10
N PHE A 16 -6.94 -1.70 -2.89
CA PHE A 16 -6.54 -2.40 -1.68
C PHE A 16 -7.69 -2.45 -0.69
N LEU A 17 -7.84 -3.55 0.01
CA LEU A 17 -8.80 -3.71 1.10
C LEU A 17 -8.05 -4.06 2.39
N ILE A 18 -8.03 -3.15 3.34
CA ILE A 18 -7.41 -3.37 4.64
C ILE A 18 -8.46 -4.00 5.56
N THR A 19 -8.20 -5.23 6.02
CA THR A 19 -9.14 -6.01 6.82
C THR A 19 -8.51 -6.44 8.16
N HIS A 20 -9.35 -6.63 9.18
CA HIS A 20 -8.92 -7.11 10.49
C HIS A 20 -8.87 -8.63 10.60
N ASN A 21 -9.70 -9.34 9.83
CA ASN A 21 -9.77 -10.81 9.85
C ASN A 21 -9.43 -11.38 8.47
N PRO A 22 -8.68 -12.49 8.42
CA PRO A 22 -8.42 -13.19 7.17
C PRO A 22 -9.76 -13.60 6.55
N THR A 23 -9.92 -13.26 5.28
CA THR A 23 -11.12 -13.62 4.52
C THR A 23 -10.90 -15.02 3.95
N ASN A 24 -11.29 -16.06 4.71
CA ASN A 24 -11.27 -17.44 4.24
C ASN A 24 -12.43 -17.69 3.27
N LYS A 25 -12.38 -17.04 2.10
CA LYS A 25 -13.30 -17.30 0.98
C LYS A 25 -12.58 -18.14 -0.06
N GLU A 26 -13.29 -19.09 -0.63
CA GLU A 26 -12.81 -19.93 -1.72
C GLU A 26 -12.36 -19.04 -2.90
N GLY A 27 -11.19 -19.35 -3.48
CA GLY A 27 -10.61 -18.61 -4.60
C GLY A 27 -9.74 -17.40 -4.23
N ILE A 28 -9.50 -17.13 -2.94
CA ILE A 28 -8.52 -16.11 -2.50
C ILE A 28 -7.17 -16.78 -2.22
N HIS A 29 -6.13 -16.36 -2.94
CA HIS A 29 -4.76 -16.77 -2.65
C HIS A 29 -4.21 -15.93 -1.49
N VAL A 30 -3.82 -16.60 -0.39
CA VAL A 30 -3.24 -15.96 0.80
C VAL A 30 -1.73 -16.04 0.73
N LEU A 31 -1.05 -14.92 0.98
CA LEU A 31 0.41 -14.83 1.06
C LEU A 31 0.78 -14.27 2.44
N ASP A 32 1.63 -15.01 3.16
CA ASP A 32 2.08 -14.63 4.50
C ASP A 32 3.48 -14.01 4.46
N TRP A 33 3.55 -12.70 4.75
CA TRP A 33 4.81 -11.97 4.90
C TRP A 33 4.93 -11.37 6.29
N PRO A 34 5.35 -12.18 7.28
CA PRO A 34 5.45 -11.72 8.65
C PRO A 34 6.60 -10.72 8.82
N PHE A 35 6.33 -9.63 9.53
CA PHE A 35 7.36 -8.73 10.07
C PHE A 35 6.93 -8.15 11.42
N GLU A 36 7.93 -7.79 12.24
CA GLU A 36 7.72 -7.32 13.62
C GLU A 36 6.94 -5.99 13.67
N ASP A 37 6.15 -5.80 14.72
CA ASP A 37 5.39 -4.57 14.91
C ASP A 37 6.31 -3.38 15.20
N GLY A 38 6.08 -2.27 14.49
CA GLY A 38 6.91 -1.07 14.57
C GLY A 38 8.32 -1.20 13.97
N ALA A 39 8.70 -2.37 13.45
CA ALA A 39 9.90 -2.53 12.63
C ALA A 39 9.59 -2.19 11.16
N PRO A 40 10.55 -1.63 10.41
CA PRO A 40 10.40 -1.50 8.97
C PRO A 40 10.33 -2.89 8.32
N PRO A 41 9.49 -3.09 7.28
CA PRO A 41 9.48 -4.35 6.55
C PRO A 41 10.84 -4.59 5.90
N ALA A 42 11.28 -5.85 5.85
CA ALA A 42 12.51 -6.22 5.16
C ALA A 42 12.40 -5.87 3.66
N ASN A 43 13.54 -5.51 3.03
CA ASN A 43 13.58 -5.16 1.61
C ASN A 43 12.97 -6.25 0.71
N GLN A 44 13.17 -7.52 1.07
CA GLN A 44 12.58 -8.65 0.35
C GLN A 44 11.05 -8.63 0.38
N ILE A 45 10.45 -8.38 1.55
CA ILE A 45 8.99 -8.29 1.71
C ILE A 45 8.45 -7.13 0.87
N VAL A 46 9.14 -5.99 0.87
CA VAL A 46 8.77 -4.84 0.04
C VAL A 46 8.85 -5.20 -1.45
N ASP A 47 9.93 -5.85 -1.87
CA ASP A 47 10.11 -6.24 -3.27
C ASP A 47 9.05 -7.27 -3.72
N ASP A 48 8.74 -8.27 -2.90
CA ASP A 48 7.71 -9.29 -3.17
C ASP A 48 6.31 -8.66 -3.23
N TRP A 49 6.01 -7.75 -2.29
CA TRP A 49 4.77 -6.98 -2.29
C TRP A 49 4.60 -6.17 -3.58
N LEU A 50 5.63 -5.42 -3.96
CA LEU A 50 5.58 -4.60 -5.17
C LEU A 50 5.48 -5.44 -6.44
N ASN A 51 6.14 -6.60 -6.48
CA ASN A 51 6.00 -7.55 -7.57
C ASN A 51 4.57 -8.11 -7.66
N LEU A 52 3.95 -8.45 -6.52
CA LEU A 52 2.55 -8.89 -6.48
C LEU A 52 1.63 -7.81 -7.06
N VAL A 53 1.75 -6.56 -6.58
CA VAL A 53 0.97 -5.41 -7.04
C VAL A 53 1.14 -5.20 -8.54
N LYS A 54 2.39 -5.25 -9.02
CA LYS A 54 2.74 -5.09 -10.43
C LYS A 54 2.16 -6.18 -11.33
N ILE A 55 2.04 -7.41 -10.85
CA ILE A 55 1.51 -8.54 -11.63
C ILE A 55 -0.02 -8.55 -11.58
N LYS A 56 -0.62 -8.41 -10.39
CA LYS A 56 -2.05 -8.67 -10.19
C LYS A 56 -2.97 -7.62 -10.78
N PHE A 57 -2.66 -6.33 -10.62
CA PHE A 57 -3.53 -5.28 -11.15
C PHE A 57 -3.59 -5.23 -12.69
N PRO A 58 -2.49 -5.52 -13.43
CA PRO A 58 -2.57 -5.71 -14.88
C PRO A 58 -3.19 -7.04 -15.32
N GLU A 59 -2.94 -8.15 -14.60
CA GLU A 59 -3.50 -9.47 -14.93
C GLU A 59 -5.03 -9.47 -14.86
N LYS A 60 -5.60 -8.78 -13.86
CA LYS A 60 -7.04 -8.69 -13.63
C LYS A 60 -7.45 -7.24 -13.34
N PRO A 61 -7.81 -6.45 -14.37
CA PRO A 61 -8.30 -5.10 -14.17
C PRO A 61 -9.49 -5.08 -13.20
N GLY A 62 -9.42 -4.23 -12.19
CA GLY A 62 -10.45 -4.16 -11.15
C GLY A 62 -10.35 -5.26 -10.09
N CYS A 63 -9.30 -6.08 -10.04
CA CYS A 63 -9.08 -6.95 -8.89
C CYS A 63 -8.85 -6.14 -7.61
N CYS A 64 -8.95 -6.80 -6.46
CA CYS A 64 -8.68 -6.19 -5.16
C CYS A 64 -7.65 -7.02 -4.42
N ILE A 65 -6.64 -6.37 -3.84
CA ILE A 65 -5.67 -7.03 -2.97
C ILE A 65 -6.05 -6.72 -1.53
N ALA A 66 -6.43 -7.76 -0.78
CA ALA A 66 -6.70 -7.63 0.64
C ALA A 66 -5.40 -7.71 1.44
N VAL A 67 -5.20 -6.79 2.38
CA VAL A 67 -4.06 -6.78 3.31
C VAL A 67 -4.62 -6.82 4.73
N HIS A 68 -4.14 -7.75 5.53
CA HIS A 68 -4.57 -7.88 6.92
C HIS A 68 -3.37 -7.88 7.87
N CYS A 69 -3.63 -7.52 9.12
CA CYS A 69 -2.67 -7.62 10.21
C CYS A 69 -3.36 -8.32 11.38
N ILE A 70 -2.74 -9.36 11.93
CA ILE A 70 -3.28 -10.21 13.01
C ILE A 70 -3.80 -9.38 14.21
N ALA A 71 -3.15 -8.25 14.50
CA ALA A 71 -3.47 -7.42 15.66
C ALA A 71 -4.13 -6.07 15.30
N GLY A 72 -4.35 -5.77 14.01
CA GLY A 72 -4.90 -4.47 13.59
C GLY A 72 -3.98 -3.25 13.84
N LEU A 73 -2.74 -3.45 14.26
CA LEU A 73 -1.79 -2.40 14.66
C LEU A 73 -0.92 -1.90 13.49
N GLY A 74 -1.52 -1.30 12.46
CA GLY A 74 -0.80 -0.43 11.51
C GLY A 74 0.20 -1.06 10.52
N ARG A 75 0.50 -2.37 10.58
CA ARG A 75 1.40 -3.05 9.60
C ARG A 75 0.86 -3.06 8.17
N ALA A 76 -0.41 -3.42 8.01
CA ALA A 76 -1.07 -3.47 6.70
C ALA A 76 -1.06 -2.10 5.98
N PRO A 77 -1.40 -0.98 6.64
CA PRO A 77 -1.25 0.37 6.09
C PRO A 77 0.14 0.72 5.54
N VAL A 78 1.23 0.20 6.13
CA VAL A 78 2.61 0.50 5.66
C VAL A 78 2.85 -0.03 4.26
N LEU A 79 2.44 -1.28 3.97
CA LEU A 79 2.60 -1.85 2.63
C LEU A 79 1.74 -1.10 1.60
N VAL A 80 0.51 -0.75 1.98
CA VAL A 80 -0.37 0.05 1.12
C VAL A 80 0.27 1.41 0.83
N ALA A 81 0.82 2.10 1.83
CA ALA A 81 1.51 3.37 1.64
C ALA A 81 2.72 3.23 0.70
N VAL A 82 3.52 2.17 0.84
CA VAL A 82 4.66 1.90 -0.05
C VAL A 82 4.20 1.73 -1.51
N ALA A 83 3.08 1.03 -1.74
CA ALA A 83 2.52 0.90 -3.09
C ALA A 83 2.05 2.24 -3.68
N LEU A 84 1.43 3.11 -2.86
CA LEU A 84 1.03 4.46 -3.28
C LEU A 84 2.25 5.32 -3.64
N ILE A 85 3.31 5.24 -2.83
CA ILE A 85 4.56 5.99 -3.05
C ILE A 85 5.25 5.52 -4.34
N GLU A 86 5.34 4.21 -4.56
CA GLU A 86 5.86 3.63 -5.80
C GLU A 86 4.99 3.95 -7.03
N GLY A 87 3.70 4.23 -6.82
CA GLY A 87 2.77 4.72 -7.85
C GLY A 87 2.91 6.22 -8.18
N GLY A 88 3.79 6.94 -7.47
CA GLY A 88 4.10 8.35 -7.70
C GLY A 88 3.53 9.33 -6.66
N MET A 89 2.90 8.85 -5.58
CA MET A 89 2.41 9.71 -4.50
C MET A 89 3.54 10.11 -3.54
N LYS A 90 3.53 11.34 -3.01
CA LYS A 90 4.45 11.70 -1.93
C LYS A 90 4.08 10.96 -0.64
N TYR A 91 5.04 10.72 0.25
CA TYR A 91 4.75 9.97 1.46
C TYR A 91 3.79 10.72 2.39
N GLU A 92 3.86 12.05 2.44
CA GLU A 92 2.94 12.89 3.22
C GLU A 92 1.50 12.71 2.73
N ASP A 93 1.30 12.80 1.42
CA ASP A 93 0.00 12.62 0.77
C ASP A 93 -0.52 11.19 0.99
N ALA A 94 0.34 10.18 0.87
CA ALA A 94 -0.03 8.78 1.10
C ALA A 94 -0.47 8.53 2.55
N VAL A 95 0.24 9.10 3.52
CA VAL A 95 -0.11 9.01 4.94
C VAL A 95 -1.44 9.71 5.22
N GLN A 96 -1.63 10.92 4.69
CA GLN A 96 -2.88 11.67 4.85
C GLN A 96 -4.06 10.93 4.20
N PHE A 97 -3.87 10.40 3.00
CA PHE A 97 -4.90 9.66 2.26
C PHE A 97 -5.40 8.44 3.03
N ILE A 98 -4.47 7.69 3.66
CA ILE A 98 -4.84 6.55 4.50
C ILE A 98 -5.47 7.03 5.83
N ARG A 99 -4.96 8.10 6.43
CA ARG A 99 -5.53 8.67 7.68
C ARG A 99 -6.94 9.22 7.54
N GLN A 100 -7.32 9.72 6.37
CA GLN A 100 -8.70 10.12 6.09
C GLN A 100 -9.69 8.97 6.29
N LYS A 101 -9.28 7.75 5.98
CA LYS A 101 -10.12 6.56 6.15
C LYS A 101 -9.86 5.83 7.47
N TRP A 102 -8.65 5.95 8.02
CA TRP A 102 -8.25 5.33 9.29
C TRP A 102 -7.29 6.23 10.08
N GLN A 103 -7.85 7.06 10.97
CA GLN A 103 -7.13 8.11 11.69
C GLN A 103 -5.90 7.61 12.49
N GLY A 104 -5.93 6.37 12.97
CA GLY A 104 -4.86 5.74 13.78
C GLY A 104 -3.95 4.76 13.03
N ALA A 105 -3.90 4.80 11.69
CA ALA A 105 -3.25 3.77 10.89
C ALA A 105 -1.73 3.63 11.07
N PHE A 106 -1.01 4.69 11.52
CA PHE A 106 0.46 4.71 11.57
C PHE A 106 1.01 5.13 12.92
N ASN A 107 2.03 4.40 13.38
CA ASN A 107 2.89 4.76 14.51
C ASN A 107 4.06 5.66 14.05
N ARG A 108 4.66 6.43 14.96
CA ARG A 108 5.84 7.29 14.73
C ARG A 108 7.00 6.58 14.05
N LYS A 109 7.31 5.33 14.42
CA LYS A 109 8.37 4.53 13.78
C LYS A 109 8.08 4.25 12.30
N GLN A 110 6.81 3.98 11.97
CA GLN A 110 6.37 3.73 10.60
C GLN A 110 6.40 5.00 9.76
N LEU A 111 6.02 6.15 10.34
CA LEU A 111 6.14 7.45 9.67
C LEU A 111 7.61 7.77 9.33
N LEU A 112 8.53 7.57 10.28
CA LEU A 112 9.97 7.74 10.05
C LEU A 112 10.51 6.81 8.96
N TYR A 113 9.97 5.59 8.85
CA TYR A 113 10.32 4.69 7.76
C TYR A 113 9.81 5.22 6.41
N LEU A 114 8.55 5.64 6.33
CA LEU A 114 7.95 6.15 5.09
C LEU A 114 8.62 7.45 4.62
N GLU A 115 9.03 8.32 5.54
CA GLU A 115 9.78 9.54 5.26
C GLU A 115 11.15 9.24 4.63
N LYS A 116 11.83 8.18 5.10
CA LYS A 116 13.15 7.76 4.58
C LYS A 116 13.07 6.85 3.35
N TYR A 117 11.88 6.33 3.04
CA TYR A 117 11.69 5.41 1.93
C TYR A 117 11.94 6.11 0.60
N ARG A 118 12.82 5.53 -0.23
CA ARG A 118 13.12 6.05 -1.56
C ARG A 118 12.45 5.18 -2.61
N PRO A 119 11.46 5.71 -3.36
CA PRO A 119 10.79 4.93 -4.39
C PRO A 119 11.75 4.50 -5.49
N LYS A 120 11.58 3.27 -5.95
CA LYS A 120 12.28 2.72 -7.12
C LYS A 120 11.49 2.96 -8.42
N MET A 121 10.30 3.58 -8.33
CA MET A 121 9.38 3.86 -9.44
C MET A 121 8.98 2.60 -10.23
N ARG A 122 8.82 1.47 -9.54
CA ARG A 122 8.56 0.16 -10.17
C ARG A 122 7.11 -0.02 -10.62
N LEU A 123 6.20 0.78 -10.07
CA LEU A 123 4.77 0.77 -10.36
C LEU A 123 4.35 1.94 -11.27
N CYS A 124 5.24 2.39 -12.16
CA CYS A 124 4.94 3.48 -13.10
C CYS A 124 3.85 3.03 -14.10
N PHE A 125 2.59 3.15 -13.69
CA PHE A 125 1.45 3.05 -14.57
C PHE A 125 1.48 4.30 -15.43
N LYS A 126 1.59 4.12 -16.76
CA LYS A 126 1.45 5.23 -17.72
C LYS A 126 0.16 5.94 -17.38
N ASP A 127 0.27 7.17 -16.90
CA ASP A 127 -0.90 8.02 -16.72
C ASP A 127 -1.55 8.16 -18.10
N SER A 128 -2.83 7.78 -18.21
CA SER A 128 -3.64 8.12 -19.38
C SER A 128 -3.81 9.64 -19.54
N ASN A 129 -3.30 10.41 -18.58
CA ASN A 129 -3.29 11.86 -18.59
C ASN A 129 -1.87 12.36 -18.82
N GLY A 130 -1.50 12.49 -20.09
CA GLY A 130 -0.33 13.24 -20.51
C GLY A 130 -0.49 14.71 -20.16
N HIS A 131 -0.20 15.09 -18.92
CA HIS A 131 0.15 16.46 -18.60
C HIS A 131 1.67 16.55 -18.60
N ARG A 132 2.20 17.08 -19.70
CA ARG A 132 3.61 17.44 -19.88
C ARG A 132 4.00 18.48 -18.84
N ASN A 133 4.59 18.06 -17.74
CA ASN A 133 5.40 18.96 -16.93
C ASN A 133 6.80 18.98 -17.53
N ASN A 134 6.96 19.86 -18.52
CA ASN A 134 8.22 20.24 -19.12
C ASN A 134 9.08 20.92 -18.03
N CYS A 135 9.92 20.15 -17.33
CA CYS A 135 10.97 20.72 -16.49
C CYS A 135 12.14 21.08 -17.40
N CYS A 136 12.06 22.27 -17.99
CA CYS A 136 13.19 22.94 -18.63
C CYS A 136 14.20 23.23 -17.52
N ILE A 137 15.36 22.59 -17.59
CA ILE A 137 16.56 23.08 -16.91
C ILE A 137 17.06 24.23 -17.78
N GLN A 138 17.20 25.42 -17.20
CA GLN A 138 17.92 26.54 -17.78
C GLN A 138 19.12 26.85 -16.88
#